data_AF-A0A918XHB3-F1
#
_entry.id   AF-A0A918XHB3-F1
#
_cell.length_a   1.000
_cell.length_b   1.000
_cell.length_c   1.000
_cell.angle_alpha   90.00
_cell.angle_beta   90.00
_cell.angle_gamma   90.00
#
_symmetry.space_group_name_H-M   'P 1'
#
loop_
_entity.id
_entity.type
_entity.pdbx_description
1 polymer ?
#
loop_
_entity_poly.entity_id
_entity_poly.type
_entity_poly.pdbx_seq_one_letter_code
_entity_poly.pdbx_strand_id
1 'polypeptide(L)'
;MSRRAAGACQQPKEPAMSAVDTYVEAIVRRAREPMEPHGFEPDWADQPRRHKYYPGAEHHPLPSAAPLPGTLEEGLDPVRDVDAVGRWSVESLSSLLRDSYGLTGRRLAVHGNPDLRGMPWYPSATWSRGTASGGGLYPLEIYWVAGAGGPLTPGVYNYSSPHHSMQRLLTGDVSAHVHRALPEGAPYSGQYLLVSVKFWKNSFKYNSFSYHAVTMDLGTLLGTWRANARAAGLDLRPHLWFDEPALDRLLGLDPTDESVMAVIPLPWQDGGPAAPSPPAGSPSVQLPESERSRATVRFSQVTEAHEQTLDAPAVEPEPRRFEGVRGPVPSSGADEHRLPVPRPLDTSLITALRERRSSFGRFSSSTRMEPQELSTVLAAADRATGLVNGSGTSRTAVFVNHVADLAPGAYDHVPGTSALRRVREGPVADFLQSNYFLNNYNLEQCAAVLTVVARPTAVTSAVGPRGYRLANAEVGAVAQSVYLACAALGLGCGAALGFDNVSYRDELRIEDRHEWPLLILMIGHERTGQPEFVYRND
;
A
#
# COMPACT_ATOMS: atom_id res chain seq x y z
N MET A 1 20.68 61.28 -33.47
CA MET A 1 21.20 60.14 -32.67
C MET A 1 20.06 59.63 -31.79
N SER A 2 19.31 58.61 -32.24
CA SER A 2 18.21 58.02 -31.47
C SER A 2 18.58 56.59 -31.11
N ARG A 3 18.74 56.32 -29.82
CA ARG A 3 19.08 54.99 -29.27
C ARG A 3 17.82 54.12 -29.26
N ARG A 4 17.87 52.98 -29.95
CA ARG A 4 16.89 51.90 -29.83
C ARG A 4 17.02 51.25 -28.45
N ALA A 5 15.92 51.23 -27.69
CA ALA A 5 15.80 50.43 -26.48
C ALA A 5 15.68 48.94 -26.87
N ALA A 6 16.61 48.13 -26.36
CA ALA A 6 16.52 46.68 -26.44
C ALA A 6 15.51 46.20 -25.40
N GLY A 7 14.37 45.65 -25.85
CA GLY A 7 13.45 44.93 -25.00
C GLY A 7 14.11 43.64 -24.52
N ALA A 8 14.34 43.53 -23.21
CA ALA A 8 14.76 42.30 -22.58
C ALA A 8 13.63 41.27 -22.72
N CYS A 9 13.90 40.21 -23.49
CA CYS A 9 13.04 39.04 -23.58
C CYS A 9 13.08 38.36 -22.20
N GLN A 10 12.04 38.55 -21.38
CA GLN A 10 11.86 37.75 -20.17
C GLN A 10 11.66 36.30 -20.61
N GLN A 11 12.65 35.45 -20.33
CA GLN A 11 12.46 34.01 -20.40
C GLN A 11 11.25 33.65 -19.51
N PRO A 12 10.33 32.79 -19.97
CA PRO A 12 9.25 32.33 -19.13
C PRO A 12 9.85 31.66 -17.89
N LYS A 13 9.52 32.20 -16.71
CA LYS A 13 9.84 31.59 -15.42
C LYS A 13 9.24 30.18 -15.44
N GLU A 14 10.06 29.15 -15.32
CA GLU A 14 9.54 27.79 -15.09
C GLU A 14 8.53 27.86 -13.93
N PRO A 15 7.33 27.27 -14.07
CA PRO A 15 6.36 27.27 -12.98
C PRO A 15 7.01 26.63 -11.75
N ALA A 16 6.84 27.25 -10.58
CA ALA A 16 7.33 26.69 -9.34
C ALA A 16 6.75 25.27 -9.17
N MET A 17 7.61 24.29 -8.85
CA MET A 17 7.18 22.92 -8.63
C MET A 17 6.12 22.87 -7.51
N SER A 18 5.15 21.97 -7.65
CA SER A 18 4.14 21.73 -6.61
C SER A 18 4.79 21.18 -5.34
N ALA A 19 4.13 21.30 -4.18
CA ALA A 19 4.64 20.72 -2.93
C ALA A 19 4.78 19.20 -3.04
N VAL A 20 3.81 18.53 -3.68
CA VAL A 20 3.86 17.08 -3.95
C VAL A 20 4.98 16.71 -4.91
N ASP A 21 5.22 17.45 -6.00
CA ASP A 21 6.32 17.13 -6.92
C ASP A 21 7.69 17.41 -6.28
N THR A 22 7.79 18.44 -5.45
CA THR A 22 8.97 18.71 -4.62
C THR A 22 9.21 17.57 -3.63
N TYR A 23 8.15 17.07 -3.00
CA TYR A 23 8.21 15.88 -2.14
C TYR A 23 8.69 14.64 -2.91
N VAL A 24 8.17 14.41 -4.12
CA VAL A 24 8.59 13.29 -4.98
C VAL A 24 10.09 13.37 -5.30
N GLU A 25 10.59 14.54 -5.69
CA GLU A 25 12.01 14.73 -6.00
C GLU A 25 12.89 14.46 -4.76
N ALA A 26 12.46 14.94 -3.59
CA ALA A 26 13.15 14.65 -2.32
C ALA A 26 13.17 13.14 -2.01
N ILE A 27 12.07 12.43 -2.27
CA ILE A 27 11.98 10.98 -2.06
C ILE A 27 12.97 10.22 -2.94
N VAL A 28 13.00 10.49 -4.24
CA VAL A 28 13.84 9.71 -5.18
C VAL A 28 15.33 10.04 -5.05
N ARG A 29 15.69 11.16 -4.40
CA ARG A 29 17.09 11.52 -4.11
C ARG A 29 17.53 11.26 -2.69
N ARG A 30 16.64 10.80 -1.80
CA ARG A 30 16.89 10.74 -0.35
C ARG A 30 18.13 9.95 0.09
N ALA A 31 18.59 9.02 -0.74
CA ALA A 31 19.80 8.23 -0.50
C ALA A 31 21.10 9.06 -0.65
N ARG A 32 21.05 10.10 -1.48
CA ARG A 32 22.17 11.01 -1.78
C ARG A 32 22.01 12.36 -1.09
N GLU A 33 20.77 12.81 -0.95
CA GLU A 33 20.37 14.09 -0.35
C GLU A 33 19.35 13.82 0.77
N PRO A 34 19.79 13.71 2.04
CA PRO A 34 18.88 13.37 3.13
C PRO A 34 17.70 14.35 3.23
N MET A 35 16.50 13.83 3.50
CA MET A 35 15.33 14.67 3.75
C MET A 35 15.43 15.36 5.12
N GLU A 36 14.91 16.58 5.22
CA GLU A 36 14.78 17.29 6.50
C GLU A 36 13.71 16.60 7.38
N PRO A 37 13.80 16.67 8.72
CA PRO A 37 14.89 17.22 9.50
C PRO A 37 16.13 16.31 9.50
N HIS A 38 17.29 16.89 9.21
CA HIS A 38 18.57 16.19 9.28
C HIS A 38 18.89 15.71 10.70
N GLY A 39 19.42 14.48 10.82
CA GLY A 39 19.85 13.92 12.10
C GLY A 39 18.71 13.62 13.09
N PHE A 40 17.45 13.57 12.63
CA PHE A 40 16.33 13.18 13.48
C PHE A 40 16.49 11.75 14.00
N GLU A 41 16.40 11.60 15.32
CA GLU A 41 16.43 10.30 15.99
C GLU A 41 15.06 9.99 16.62
N PRO A 42 14.49 8.81 16.35
CA PRO A 42 13.21 8.41 16.94
C PRO A 42 13.33 8.15 18.45
N ASP A 43 12.45 8.77 19.26
CA ASP A 43 12.28 8.41 20.68
C ASP A 43 11.42 7.15 20.80
N TRP A 44 12.07 5.98 20.83
CA TRP A 44 11.39 4.69 20.99
C TRP A 44 10.68 4.53 22.35
N ALA A 45 11.10 5.27 23.39
CA ALA A 45 10.39 5.27 24.67
C ALA A 45 9.05 5.99 24.56
N ASP A 46 8.93 6.97 23.66
CA ASP A 46 7.71 7.73 23.38
C ASP A 46 6.97 7.28 22.11
N GLN A 47 7.23 6.06 21.63
CA GLN A 47 6.56 5.53 20.46
C GLN A 47 5.02 5.59 20.58
N PRO A 48 4.31 5.86 19.46
CA PRO A 48 2.85 5.92 19.46
C PRO A 48 2.21 4.58 19.76
N ARG A 49 0.92 4.61 20.12
CA ARG A 49 0.13 3.39 20.21
C ARG A 49 0.05 2.71 18.84
N ARG A 50 0.13 1.38 18.83
CA ARG A 50 -0.07 0.56 17.61
C ARG A 50 -1.53 0.54 17.13
N HIS A 51 -2.46 0.92 17.99
CA HIS A 51 -3.91 0.93 17.76
C HIS A 51 -4.50 2.18 18.43
N LYS A 52 -5.51 2.81 17.82
CA LYS A 52 -6.26 3.87 18.50
C LYS A 52 -6.95 3.31 19.74
N TYR A 53 -7.06 4.16 20.75
CA TYR A 53 -7.72 3.85 22.01
C TYR A 53 -8.68 4.97 22.36
N TYR A 54 -9.95 4.64 22.52
CA TYR A 54 -11.01 5.58 22.88
C TYR A 54 -11.54 5.19 24.27
N PRO A 55 -11.07 5.83 25.35
CA PRO A 55 -11.54 5.53 26.71
C PRO A 55 -13.06 5.67 26.81
N GLY A 56 -13.74 4.63 27.30
CA GLY A 56 -15.19 4.66 27.49
C GLY A 56 -16.03 4.42 26.22
N ALA A 57 -15.41 4.17 25.05
CA ALA A 57 -16.15 3.75 23.87
C ALA A 57 -16.83 2.39 24.13
N GLU A 58 -18.09 2.25 23.69
CA GLU A 58 -18.75 0.94 23.70
C GLU A 58 -18.15 0.04 22.62
N HIS A 59 -17.84 -1.20 22.98
CA HIS A 59 -17.31 -2.20 22.05
C HIS A 59 -18.42 -3.12 21.57
N HIS A 60 -18.51 -3.29 20.25
CA HIS A 60 -19.36 -4.26 19.58
C HIS A 60 -18.48 -5.35 18.97
N PRO A 61 -18.38 -6.54 19.59
CA PRO A 61 -17.58 -7.64 19.06
C PRO A 61 -18.02 -8.02 17.65
N LEU A 62 -17.06 -8.24 16.75
CA LEU A 62 -17.36 -8.80 15.44
C LEU A 62 -17.51 -10.33 15.55
N PRO A 63 -18.42 -10.94 14.79
CA PRO A 63 -18.66 -12.38 14.88
C PRO A 63 -17.45 -13.17 14.41
N SER A 64 -17.18 -14.30 15.06
CA SER A 64 -16.25 -15.28 14.49
C SER A 64 -16.89 -15.91 13.26
N ALA A 65 -16.39 -15.53 12.09
CA ALA A 65 -16.91 -15.97 10.79
C ALA A 65 -15.90 -16.84 10.03
N ALA A 66 -16.41 -17.72 9.18
CA ALA A 66 -15.58 -18.49 8.26
C ALA A 66 -14.80 -17.54 7.32
N PRO A 67 -13.53 -17.84 6.99
CA PRO A 67 -12.78 -17.04 6.03
C PRO A 67 -13.54 -16.86 4.72
N LEU A 68 -13.30 -15.71 4.06
CA LEU A 68 -13.83 -15.49 2.72
C LEU A 68 -13.33 -16.58 1.77
N PRO A 69 -14.22 -17.15 0.93
CA PRO A 69 -13.84 -18.21 0.01
C PRO A 69 -13.00 -17.68 -1.15
N GLY A 70 -12.33 -18.60 -1.82
CA GLY A 70 -11.61 -18.36 -3.08
C GLY A 70 -10.09 -18.43 -2.96
N THR A 71 -9.44 -18.54 -4.11
CA THR A 71 -7.99 -18.68 -4.24
C THR A 71 -7.30 -17.36 -4.54
N LEU A 72 -5.98 -17.33 -4.40
CA LEU A 72 -5.19 -16.19 -4.80
C LEU A 72 -5.25 -15.95 -6.32
N GLU A 73 -5.31 -17.01 -7.13
CA GLU A 73 -5.51 -16.89 -8.59
C GLU A 73 -6.80 -16.14 -8.92
N GLU A 74 -7.91 -16.53 -8.28
CA GLU A 74 -9.22 -15.88 -8.48
C GLU A 74 -9.22 -14.43 -8.00
N GLY A 75 -8.52 -14.12 -6.90
CA GLY A 75 -8.40 -12.75 -6.38
C GLY A 75 -7.57 -11.83 -7.27
N LEU A 76 -6.63 -12.37 -8.05
CA LEU A 76 -5.77 -11.61 -8.96
C LEU A 76 -6.28 -11.61 -10.41
N ASP A 77 -7.30 -12.40 -10.75
CA ASP A 77 -7.85 -12.45 -12.11
C ASP A 77 -8.55 -11.13 -12.50
N PRO A 78 -8.04 -10.34 -13.47
CA PRO A 78 -8.67 -9.08 -13.87
C PRO A 78 -10.04 -9.27 -14.54
N VAL A 79 -10.37 -10.46 -15.04
CA VAL A 79 -11.64 -10.74 -15.76
C VAL A 79 -12.82 -10.90 -14.80
N ARG A 80 -12.59 -11.22 -13.53
CA ARG A 80 -13.64 -11.53 -12.54
C ARG A 80 -14.42 -10.32 -12.02
N ASP A 81 -13.98 -9.10 -12.35
CA ASP A 81 -14.54 -7.85 -11.81
C ASP A 81 -15.84 -7.36 -12.47
N VAL A 82 -16.26 -7.93 -13.60
CA VAL A 82 -17.36 -7.34 -14.39
C VAL A 82 -18.76 -7.66 -13.86
N ASP A 83 -18.92 -8.72 -13.07
CA ASP A 83 -20.24 -9.23 -12.62
C ASP A 83 -20.27 -9.63 -11.13
N ALA A 84 -19.46 -9.02 -10.25
CA ALA A 84 -19.55 -9.31 -8.81
C ALA A 84 -20.91 -8.84 -8.24
N VAL A 85 -21.85 -9.78 -8.04
CA VAL A 85 -23.22 -9.52 -7.52
C VAL A 85 -23.32 -9.73 -6.00
N GLY A 86 -22.26 -10.26 -5.37
CA GLY A 86 -22.25 -10.58 -3.95
C GLY A 86 -22.36 -9.32 -3.10
N ARG A 87 -23.21 -9.40 -2.07
CA ARG A 87 -23.44 -8.32 -1.10
C ARG A 87 -22.74 -8.63 0.22
N TRP A 88 -22.39 -7.58 0.95
CA TRP A 88 -21.72 -7.66 2.24
C TRP A 88 -22.68 -8.05 3.37
N SER A 89 -22.12 -8.76 4.34
CA SER A 89 -22.75 -9.15 5.61
C SER A 89 -21.79 -8.82 6.75
N VAL A 90 -22.27 -8.94 7.99
CA VAL A 90 -21.40 -8.71 9.16
C VAL A 90 -20.31 -9.78 9.26
N GLU A 91 -20.60 -11.01 8.84
CA GLU A 91 -19.67 -12.14 8.80
C GLU A 91 -18.58 -11.94 7.73
N SER A 92 -18.96 -11.50 6.52
CA SER A 92 -17.98 -11.25 5.45
C SER A 92 -17.10 -10.04 5.75
N LEU A 93 -17.68 -8.97 6.32
CA LEU A 93 -16.92 -7.82 6.80
C LEU A 93 -15.99 -8.20 7.96
N SER A 94 -16.50 -8.97 8.94
CA SER A 94 -15.70 -9.46 10.06
C SER A 94 -14.47 -10.24 9.58
N SER A 95 -14.67 -11.18 8.67
CA SER A 95 -13.59 -11.98 8.09
C SER A 95 -12.57 -11.12 7.34
N LEU A 96 -13.04 -10.19 6.50
CA LEU A 96 -12.17 -9.26 5.78
C LEU A 96 -11.28 -8.47 6.75
N LEU A 97 -11.85 -7.88 7.80
CA LEU A 97 -11.13 -7.06 8.78
C LEU A 97 -10.15 -7.89 9.61
N ARG A 98 -10.56 -9.09 10.06
CA ARG A 98 -9.70 -10.01 10.82
C ARG A 98 -8.49 -10.41 10.01
N ASP A 99 -8.71 -10.86 8.79
CA ASP A 99 -7.69 -11.56 8.00
C ASP A 99 -6.74 -10.59 7.27
N SER A 100 -7.16 -9.35 7.03
CA SER A 100 -6.30 -8.30 6.47
C SER A 100 -5.55 -7.50 7.54
N TYR A 101 -6.28 -6.86 8.46
CA TYR A 101 -5.74 -5.86 9.39
C TYR A 101 -5.93 -6.22 10.88
N GLY A 102 -6.52 -7.37 11.18
CA GLY A 102 -6.51 -7.97 12.51
C GLY A 102 -5.14 -8.53 12.89
N LEU A 103 -4.99 -8.90 14.15
CA LEU A 103 -3.75 -9.51 14.67
C LEU A 103 -3.74 -11.00 14.30
N THR A 104 -2.90 -11.38 13.32
CA THR A 104 -2.85 -12.75 12.78
C THR A 104 -1.87 -13.67 13.50
N GLY A 105 -0.86 -13.10 14.17
CA GLY A 105 0.13 -13.89 14.89
C GLY A 105 1.13 -13.03 15.64
N ARG A 106 1.78 -13.63 16.63
CA ARG A 106 2.88 -12.99 17.36
C ARG A 106 4.20 -13.36 16.69
N ARG A 107 4.99 -12.36 16.36
CA ARG A 107 6.31 -12.54 15.74
C ARG A 107 7.34 -12.93 16.79
N LEU A 108 7.81 -14.17 16.74
CA LEU A 108 8.86 -14.70 17.61
C LEU A 108 10.05 -15.28 16.83
N ALA A 109 9.97 -15.34 15.49
CA ALA A 109 11.04 -15.82 14.64
C ALA A 109 12.26 -14.90 14.68
N VAL A 110 13.46 -15.47 14.77
CA VAL A 110 14.73 -14.74 14.72
C VAL A 110 15.08 -14.44 13.26
N HIS A 111 15.46 -13.20 12.97
CA HIS A 111 15.83 -12.74 11.63
C HIS A 111 16.77 -11.53 11.71
N GLY A 112 17.24 -11.01 10.57
CA GLY A 112 18.26 -9.94 10.49
C GLY A 112 17.80 -8.53 10.87
N ASN A 113 16.69 -8.35 11.61
CA ASN A 113 16.21 -7.02 11.99
C ASN A 113 16.65 -6.73 13.45
N PRO A 114 17.08 -5.51 13.80
CA PRO A 114 17.73 -5.24 15.09
C PRO A 114 16.82 -5.28 16.33
N ASP A 115 15.49 -5.30 16.17
CA ASP A 115 14.52 -5.28 17.28
C ASP A 115 14.26 -6.67 17.92
N LEU A 116 15.30 -7.49 18.09
CA LEU A 116 15.16 -8.83 18.68
C LEU A 116 14.97 -8.78 20.21
N ARG A 117 15.44 -7.71 20.87
CA ARG A 117 15.44 -7.60 22.34
C ARG A 117 14.03 -7.50 22.94
N GLY A 118 13.07 -6.96 22.18
CA GLY A 118 11.67 -6.81 22.60
C GLY A 118 10.79 -8.04 22.37
N MET A 119 11.23 -9.03 21.59
CA MET A 119 10.38 -10.16 21.18
C MET A 119 9.82 -11.01 22.34
N PRO A 120 10.60 -11.33 23.40
CA PRO A 120 10.10 -12.18 24.49
C PRO A 120 9.03 -11.49 25.34
N TRP A 121 9.04 -10.16 25.45
CA TRP A 121 8.20 -9.43 26.38
C TRP A 121 6.81 -9.14 25.79
N TYR A 122 5.75 -9.59 26.48
CA TYR A 122 4.38 -9.40 26.03
C TYR A 122 4.01 -7.91 25.78
N PRO A 123 4.38 -6.94 26.63
CA PRO A 123 4.06 -5.53 26.39
C PRO A 123 4.73 -4.91 25.15
N SER A 124 5.83 -5.51 24.67
CA SER A 124 6.52 -5.10 23.43
C SER A 124 6.35 -6.12 22.30
N ALA A 125 5.40 -7.04 22.43
CA ALA A 125 5.14 -8.05 21.41
C ALA A 125 4.80 -7.38 20.09
N THR A 126 5.50 -7.79 19.04
CA THR A 126 5.16 -7.40 17.67
C THR A 126 4.21 -8.42 17.09
N TRP A 127 3.06 -7.93 16.64
CA TRP A 127 2.03 -8.74 16.00
C TRP A 127 2.07 -8.55 14.49
N SER A 128 1.92 -9.64 13.74
CA SER A 128 1.70 -9.60 12.31
C SER A 128 0.23 -9.31 11.99
N ARG A 129 0.02 -8.77 10.79
CA ARG A 129 -1.27 -8.66 10.13
C ARG A 129 -1.18 -9.33 8.75
N GLY A 130 -2.32 -9.62 8.12
CA GLY A 130 -2.35 -10.17 6.77
C GLY A 130 -1.75 -9.21 5.73
N THR A 131 -1.93 -7.91 5.94
CA THR A 131 -1.36 -6.85 5.11
C THR A 131 0.03 -6.42 5.57
N ALA A 132 0.96 -6.21 4.63
CA ALA A 132 2.29 -5.67 4.90
C ALA A 132 2.23 -4.16 5.25
N SER A 133 3.18 -3.69 6.07
CA SER A 133 3.30 -2.27 6.42
C SER A 133 4.77 -1.87 6.62
N GLY A 134 5.12 -0.65 6.21
CA GLY A 134 6.42 -0.04 6.44
C GLY A 134 6.85 -0.14 7.90
N GLY A 135 7.90 -0.92 8.16
CA GLY A 135 8.41 -1.11 9.52
C GLY A 135 7.49 -1.90 10.47
N GLY A 136 6.35 -2.42 10.00
CA GLY A 136 5.35 -3.08 10.84
C GLY A 136 4.67 -2.12 11.84
N LEU A 137 4.52 -0.86 11.45
CA LEU A 137 3.99 0.21 12.30
C LEU A 137 2.48 0.39 12.17
N TYR A 138 1.90 -0.04 11.04
CA TYR A 138 0.46 -0.12 10.80
C TYR A 138 -0.26 1.23 11.04
N PRO A 139 0.00 2.23 10.18
CA PRO A 139 -0.48 3.60 10.34
C PRO A 139 -1.96 3.79 10.01
N LEU A 140 -2.59 2.79 9.38
CA LEU A 140 -3.96 2.90 8.89
C LEU A 140 -4.94 2.69 10.03
N GLU A 141 -6.06 3.40 9.96
CA GLU A 141 -7.19 3.26 10.86
C GLU A 141 -8.44 3.04 10.03
N ILE A 142 -9.28 2.10 10.48
CA ILE A 142 -10.45 1.65 9.74
C ILE A 142 -11.68 2.06 10.53
N TYR A 143 -12.52 2.87 9.91
CA TYR A 143 -13.81 3.26 10.43
C TYR A 143 -14.91 2.60 9.63
N TRP A 144 -15.99 2.22 10.29
CA TRP A 144 -17.23 1.80 9.65
C TRP A 144 -18.31 2.82 9.96
N VAL A 145 -18.85 3.42 8.90
CA VAL A 145 -20.09 4.17 8.97
C VAL A 145 -21.22 3.20 8.67
N ALA A 146 -21.94 2.82 9.73
CA ALA A 146 -23.12 1.98 9.63
C ALA A 146 -24.36 2.88 9.54
N GLY A 147 -25.05 2.87 8.40
CA GLY A 147 -26.34 3.52 8.23
C GLY A 147 -27.52 2.60 8.55
N ALA A 148 -28.73 3.08 8.32
CA ALA A 148 -29.94 2.27 8.44
C ALA A 148 -29.89 1.01 7.55
N GLY A 149 -30.50 -0.09 8.04
CA GLY A 149 -30.48 -1.39 7.36
C GLY A 149 -29.21 -2.22 7.58
N GLY A 150 -28.17 -1.64 8.20
CA GLY A 150 -27.00 -2.38 8.66
C GLY A 150 -27.24 -3.22 9.92
N PRO A 151 -26.28 -4.07 10.29
CA PRO A 151 -26.40 -4.99 11.44
C PRO A 151 -26.14 -4.30 12.79
N LEU A 152 -25.58 -3.09 12.80
CA LEU A 152 -25.34 -2.28 14.00
C LEU A 152 -26.28 -1.08 14.05
N THR A 153 -26.43 -0.50 15.24
CA THR A 153 -27.14 0.78 15.39
C THR A 153 -26.47 1.83 14.49
N PRO A 154 -27.23 2.69 13.78
CA PRO A 154 -26.61 3.69 12.92
C PRO A 154 -25.61 4.58 13.67
N GLY A 155 -24.43 4.79 13.07
CA GLY A 155 -23.33 5.49 13.71
C GLY A 155 -21.99 5.35 13.02
N VAL A 156 -20.96 5.89 13.66
CA VAL A 156 -19.55 5.76 13.26
C VAL A 156 -18.84 4.89 14.28
N TYR A 157 -18.08 3.92 13.78
CA TYR A 157 -17.32 2.98 14.59
C TYR A 157 -15.87 2.92 14.13
N ASN A 158 -14.90 2.75 15.03
CA ASN A 158 -13.51 2.44 14.70
C ASN A 158 -13.19 0.96 14.97
N TYR A 159 -12.41 0.32 14.11
CA TYR A 159 -12.04 -1.08 14.26
C TYR A 159 -10.90 -1.26 15.27
N SER A 160 -11.21 -1.87 16.41
CA SER A 160 -10.21 -2.27 17.40
C SER A 160 -9.59 -3.61 17.02
N SER A 161 -8.44 -3.56 16.33
CA SER A 161 -7.71 -4.78 15.94
C SER A 161 -7.33 -5.70 17.12
N PRO A 162 -6.98 -5.20 18.32
CA PRO A 162 -6.65 -6.07 19.47
C PRO A 162 -7.84 -6.87 20.01
N HIS A 163 -9.06 -6.33 19.89
CA HIS A 163 -10.28 -6.93 20.42
C HIS A 163 -11.15 -7.57 19.35
N HIS A 164 -10.78 -7.40 18.07
CA HIS A 164 -11.61 -7.75 16.92
C HIS A 164 -13.08 -7.29 17.10
N SER A 165 -13.22 -5.98 17.34
CA SER A 165 -14.51 -5.35 17.68
C SER A 165 -14.60 -3.94 17.08
N MET A 166 -15.81 -3.43 16.95
CA MET A 166 -16.10 -2.06 16.51
C MET A 166 -16.37 -1.16 17.73
N GLN A 167 -15.58 -0.11 17.91
CA GLN A 167 -15.74 0.88 18.99
C GLN A 167 -16.67 2.00 18.52
N ARG A 168 -17.82 2.20 19.17
CA ARG A 168 -18.79 3.24 18.77
C ARG A 168 -18.28 4.63 19.16
N LEU A 169 -18.15 5.50 18.16
CA LEU A 169 -17.64 6.87 18.31
C LEU A 169 -18.74 7.93 18.16
N LEU A 170 -19.75 7.64 17.34
CA LEU A 170 -20.89 8.52 17.09
C LEU A 170 -22.15 7.68 16.92
N THR A 171 -23.28 8.16 17.45
CA THR A 171 -24.61 7.56 17.25
C THR A 171 -25.43 8.43 16.32
N GLY A 172 -26.24 7.81 15.45
CA GLY A 172 -27.06 8.48 14.45
C GLY A 172 -26.61 8.14 13.03
N ASP A 173 -27.56 8.11 12.11
CA ASP A 173 -27.27 7.77 10.72
C ASP A 173 -26.57 8.94 10.01
N VAL A 174 -25.28 8.75 9.70
CA VAL A 174 -24.46 9.72 8.97
C VAL A 174 -24.03 9.20 7.59
N SER A 175 -24.59 8.09 7.14
CA SER A 175 -24.24 7.49 5.84
C SER A 175 -24.52 8.42 4.66
N ALA A 176 -25.54 9.28 4.74
CA ALA A 176 -25.82 10.32 3.76
C ALA A 176 -24.73 11.43 3.70
N HIS A 177 -24.04 11.71 4.81
CA HIS A 177 -22.90 12.64 4.83
C HIS A 177 -21.70 12.05 4.09
N VAL A 178 -21.44 10.75 4.29
CA VAL A 178 -20.37 10.04 3.57
C VAL A 178 -20.68 9.99 2.08
N HIS A 179 -21.91 9.64 1.72
CA HIS A 179 -22.33 9.59 0.33
C HIS A 179 -22.18 10.92 -0.40
N ARG A 180 -22.52 12.05 0.25
CA ARG A 180 -22.34 13.39 -0.31
C ARG A 180 -20.87 13.73 -0.60
N ALA A 181 -19.93 13.16 0.16
CA ALA A 181 -18.51 13.39 -0.06
C ALA A 181 -17.96 12.62 -1.28
N LEU A 182 -18.69 11.60 -1.77
CA LEU A 182 -18.26 10.82 -2.92
C LEU A 182 -18.50 11.54 -4.26
N PRO A 183 -17.82 11.13 -5.34
CA PRO A 183 -18.05 11.65 -6.68
C PRO A 183 -19.51 11.52 -7.14
N GLU A 184 -19.93 12.44 -8.01
CA GLU A 184 -21.26 12.42 -8.61
C GLU A 184 -21.52 11.08 -9.32
N GLY A 185 -22.69 10.49 -9.10
CA GLY A 185 -23.09 9.22 -9.69
C GLY A 185 -22.64 7.97 -8.93
N ALA A 186 -21.86 8.08 -7.86
CA ALA A 186 -21.57 6.94 -6.97
C ALA A 186 -22.90 6.36 -6.43
N PRO A 187 -23.09 5.03 -6.40
CA PRO A 187 -24.30 4.45 -5.82
C PRO A 187 -24.31 4.62 -4.31
N TYR A 188 -25.49 4.92 -3.76
CA TYR A 188 -25.67 4.94 -2.31
C TYR A 188 -25.65 3.50 -1.77
N SER A 189 -24.78 3.23 -0.78
CA SER A 189 -24.66 1.90 -0.15
C SER A 189 -25.25 1.84 1.25
N GLY A 190 -25.40 2.97 1.95
CA GLY A 190 -25.79 3.04 3.36
C GLY A 190 -24.73 2.51 4.36
N GLN A 191 -23.74 1.76 3.88
CA GLN A 191 -22.64 1.19 4.66
C GLN A 191 -21.30 1.56 3.99
N TYR A 192 -20.35 2.08 4.76
CA TYR A 192 -19.06 2.53 4.23
C TYR A 192 -17.91 2.17 5.17
N LEU A 193 -16.79 1.70 4.63
CA LEU A 193 -15.51 1.75 5.33
C LEU A 193 -14.78 3.03 4.94
N LEU A 194 -14.21 3.72 5.94
CA LEU A 194 -13.28 4.82 5.74
C LEU A 194 -11.92 4.36 6.23
N VAL A 195 -10.89 4.51 5.40
CA VAL A 195 -9.51 4.22 5.78
C VAL A 195 -8.78 5.54 5.92
N SER A 196 -8.31 5.86 7.13
CA SER A 196 -7.46 7.02 7.38
C SER A 196 -6.01 6.60 7.61
N VAL A 197 -5.11 7.58 7.56
CA VAL A 197 -3.70 7.44 7.94
C VAL A 197 -3.44 8.33 9.15
N LYS A 198 -3.03 7.75 10.28
CA LYS A 198 -2.51 8.51 11.43
C LYS A 198 -1.01 8.72 11.25
N PHE A 199 -0.59 9.89 10.78
CA PHE A 199 0.77 10.14 10.29
C PHE A 199 1.84 9.85 11.35
N TRP A 200 1.57 10.24 12.61
CA TRP A 200 2.50 10.06 13.73
C TRP A 200 2.94 8.59 13.92
N LYS A 201 2.08 7.61 13.63
CA LYS A 201 2.43 6.18 13.73
C LYS A 201 3.61 5.78 12.87
N ASN A 202 3.83 6.43 11.74
CA ASN A 202 4.99 6.21 10.87
C ASN A 202 6.03 7.31 11.00
N SER A 203 5.62 8.57 11.10
CA SER A 203 6.53 9.71 11.10
C SER A 203 7.42 9.78 12.35
N PHE A 204 7.00 9.20 13.49
CA PHE A 204 7.90 9.09 14.65
C PHE A 204 9.19 8.34 14.33
N LYS A 205 9.16 7.37 13.40
CA LYS A 205 10.32 6.58 12.96
C LYS A 205 10.91 7.10 11.65
N TYR A 206 10.04 7.47 10.72
CA TYR A 206 10.39 7.75 9.33
C TYR A 206 10.36 9.22 8.96
N ASN A 207 10.18 10.14 9.90
CA ASN A 207 10.14 11.59 9.68
C ASN A 207 9.37 11.98 8.40
N SER A 208 9.94 12.84 7.57
CA SER A 208 9.41 13.26 6.27
C SER A 208 9.27 12.14 5.25
N PHE A 209 10.02 11.04 5.34
CA PHE A 209 9.84 9.87 4.46
C PHE A 209 8.50 9.14 4.68
N SER A 210 7.81 9.41 5.80
CA SER A 210 6.59 8.71 6.19
C SER A 210 5.44 8.81 5.17
N TYR A 211 5.23 9.95 4.52
CA TYR A 211 4.09 10.11 3.59
C TYR A 211 4.18 9.16 2.38
N HIS A 212 5.39 8.93 1.85
CA HIS A 212 5.64 7.91 0.84
C HIS A 212 5.32 6.50 1.34
N ALA A 213 5.78 6.16 2.55
CA ALA A 213 5.54 4.84 3.13
C ALA A 213 4.06 4.57 3.46
N VAL A 214 3.35 5.53 4.08
CA VAL A 214 1.94 5.35 4.48
C VAL A 214 0.99 5.24 3.28
N THR A 215 1.29 5.92 2.17
CA THR A 215 0.48 5.83 0.96
C THR A 215 0.70 4.51 0.22
N MET A 216 1.87 3.87 0.36
CA MET A 216 2.06 2.47 -0.05
C MET A 216 1.36 1.50 0.90
N ASP A 217 1.37 1.74 2.22
CA ASP A 217 0.62 0.92 3.18
C ASP A 217 -0.89 0.94 2.88
N LEU A 218 -1.44 2.08 2.44
CA LEU A 218 -2.81 2.14 1.92
C LEU A 218 -3.00 1.17 0.76
N GLY A 219 -2.06 1.15 -0.18
CA GLY A 219 -2.02 0.24 -1.31
C GLY A 219 -2.00 -1.24 -0.95
N THR A 220 -1.17 -1.61 0.04
CA THR A 220 -1.11 -3.00 0.50
C THR A 220 -2.45 -3.46 1.07
N LEU A 221 -3.15 -2.58 1.81
CA LEU A 221 -4.49 -2.87 2.37
C LEU A 221 -5.54 -2.97 1.27
N LEU A 222 -5.64 -1.94 0.41
CA LEU A 222 -6.65 -1.89 -0.64
C LEU A 222 -6.46 -3.02 -1.65
N GLY A 223 -5.22 -3.35 -2.03
CA GLY A 223 -4.90 -4.51 -2.86
C GLY A 223 -5.32 -5.83 -2.20
N THR A 224 -5.08 -5.99 -0.89
CA THR A 224 -5.56 -7.15 -0.12
C THR A 224 -7.08 -7.26 -0.16
N TRP A 225 -7.78 -6.15 0.09
CA TRP A 225 -9.24 -6.13 0.11
C TRP A 225 -9.86 -6.40 -1.24
N ARG A 226 -9.30 -5.83 -2.32
CA ARG A 226 -9.74 -6.07 -3.69
C ARG A 226 -9.57 -7.53 -4.08
N ALA A 227 -8.41 -8.13 -3.79
CA ALA A 227 -8.17 -9.53 -4.08
C ALA A 227 -9.12 -10.45 -3.28
N ASN A 228 -9.32 -10.19 -1.98
CA ASN A 228 -10.25 -10.94 -1.13
C ASN A 228 -11.71 -10.85 -1.62
N ALA A 229 -12.18 -9.63 -1.90
CA ALA A 229 -13.54 -9.41 -2.35
C ALA A 229 -13.78 -10.10 -3.71
N ARG A 230 -12.85 -9.94 -4.65
CA ARG A 230 -12.93 -10.55 -5.98
C ARG A 230 -12.94 -12.09 -5.91
N ALA A 231 -12.04 -12.69 -5.12
CA ALA A 231 -12.02 -14.14 -4.91
C ALA A 231 -13.36 -14.65 -4.35
N ALA A 232 -13.94 -13.90 -3.41
CA ALA A 232 -15.23 -14.22 -2.80
C ALA A 232 -16.47 -13.84 -3.65
N GLY A 233 -16.30 -13.19 -4.80
CA GLY A 233 -17.42 -12.72 -5.64
C GLY A 233 -18.18 -11.51 -5.06
N LEU A 234 -17.54 -10.73 -4.18
CA LEU A 234 -18.08 -9.51 -3.55
C LEU A 234 -17.64 -8.25 -4.30
N ASP A 235 -18.51 -7.25 -4.38
CA ASP A 235 -18.14 -5.94 -4.94
C ASP A 235 -17.44 -5.07 -3.88
N LEU A 236 -16.24 -4.57 -4.21
CA LEU A 236 -15.46 -3.67 -3.36
C LEU A 236 -14.69 -2.71 -4.25
N ARG A 237 -15.05 -1.43 -4.23
CA ARG A 237 -14.41 -0.38 -5.07
C ARG A 237 -14.00 0.81 -4.18
N PRO A 238 -12.69 1.01 -3.95
CA PRO A 238 -12.21 2.15 -3.20
C PRO A 238 -12.33 3.43 -4.03
N HIS A 239 -12.88 4.48 -3.44
CA HIS A 239 -12.79 5.84 -3.96
C HIS A 239 -11.59 6.55 -3.31
N LEU A 240 -10.74 7.15 -4.15
CA LEU A 240 -9.58 7.94 -3.74
C LEU A 240 -9.73 9.45 -4.02
N TRP A 241 -10.82 9.84 -4.69
CA TRP A 241 -11.24 11.22 -4.88
C TRP A 241 -12.60 11.42 -4.21
N PHE A 242 -12.62 12.21 -3.15
CA PHE A 242 -13.80 12.56 -2.38
C PHE A 242 -13.55 13.86 -1.61
N ASP A 243 -14.59 14.42 -0.99
CA ASP A 243 -14.49 15.56 -0.08
C ASP A 243 -13.90 15.11 1.26
N GLU A 244 -12.58 14.94 1.26
CA GLU A 244 -11.77 14.55 2.40
C GLU A 244 -11.92 15.50 3.60
N PRO A 245 -11.86 16.84 3.45
CA PRO A 245 -12.15 17.74 4.57
C PRO A 245 -13.52 17.53 5.21
N ALA A 246 -14.56 17.17 4.45
CA ALA A 246 -15.87 16.86 5.03
C ALA A 246 -15.85 15.58 5.88
N LEU A 247 -15.13 14.54 5.45
CA LEU A 247 -15.01 13.29 6.20
C LEU A 247 -14.11 13.43 7.42
N ASP A 248 -13.03 14.21 7.34
CA ASP A 248 -12.18 14.51 8.50
C ASP A 248 -12.97 15.27 9.57
N ARG A 249 -13.80 16.25 9.18
CA ARG A 249 -14.72 16.94 10.10
C ARG A 249 -15.74 15.98 10.73
N LEU A 250 -16.31 15.06 9.94
CA LEU A 250 -17.25 14.05 10.45
C LEU A 250 -16.58 13.14 11.49
N LEU A 251 -15.33 12.75 11.25
CA LEU A 251 -14.55 11.91 12.16
C LEU A 251 -13.87 12.69 13.31
N GLY A 252 -14.01 14.03 13.35
CA GLY A 252 -13.41 14.87 14.38
C GLY A 252 -11.88 14.88 14.33
N LEU A 253 -11.29 14.71 13.14
CA LEU A 253 -9.85 14.61 12.93
C LEU A 253 -9.22 15.98 12.68
N ASP A 254 -7.99 16.16 13.18
CA ASP A 254 -7.08 17.18 12.65
C ASP A 254 -6.40 16.58 11.40
N PRO A 255 -6.66 17.12 10.19
CA PRO A 255 -6.17 16.54 8.95
C PRO A 255 -4.64 16.49 8.88
N THR A 256 -3.93 17.31 9.65
CA THR A 256 -2.46 17.29 9.69
C THR A 256 -1.88 16.20 10.61
N ASP A 257 -2.70 15.58 11.46
CA ASP A 257 -2.33 14.44 12.31
C ASP A 257 -2.90 13.11 11.79
N GLU A 258 -4.15 13.12 11.32
CA GLU A 258 -4.84 11.97 10.75
C GLU A 258 -5.87 12.42 9.71
N SER A 259 -5.89 11.79 8.54
CA SER A 259 -6.86 12.12 7.49
C SER A 259 -7.32 10.91 6.70
N VAL A 260 -8.58 10.94 6.24
CA VAL A 260 -9.21 9.89 5.43
C VAL A 260 -8.58 9.84 4.03
N MET A 261 -8.11 8.66 3.63
CA MET A 261 -7.39 8.43 2.38
C MET A 261 -8.17 7.58 1.38
N ALA A 262 -9.14 6.80 1.83
CA ALA A 262 -10.02 6.00 0.97
C ALA A 262 -11.41 5.83 1.58
N VAL A 263 -12.42 5.78 0.71
CA VAL A 263 -13.81 5.43 1.06
C VAL A 263 -14.22 4.18 0.28
N ILE A 264 -14.75 3.18 0.97
CA ILE A 264 -15.18 1.92 0.38
C ILE A 264 -16.69 1.75 0.64
N PRO A 265 -17.55 1.98 -0.37
CA PRO A 265 -18.97 1.64 -0.29
C PRO A 265 -19.12 0.11 -0.16
N LEU A 266 -20.02 -0.31 0.72
CA LEU A 266 -20.33 -1.73 0.95
C LEU A 266 -21.81 -1.99 0.60
N PRO A 267 -22.12 -2.49 -0.61
CA PRO A 267 -23.48 -2.92 -0.93
C PRO A 267 -23.91 -4.04 0.03
N TRP A 268 -24.88 -3.77 0.90
CA TRP A 268 -25.28 -4.70 1.97
C TRP A 268 -26.36 -5.69 1.52
N GLN A 269 -26.34 -6.91 2.07
CA GLN A 269 -27.21 -8.02 1.66
C GLN A 269 -28.69 -7.81 2.03
N ASP A 270 -28.94 -7.22 3.18
CA ASP A 270 -30.27 -6.99 3.74
C ASP A 270 -30.59 -5.50 3.72
N GLY A 271 -31.69 -5.13 3.05
CA GLY A 271 -32.07 -3.73 2.86
C GLY A 271 -31.24 -3.04 1.79
N GLY A 272 -31.75 -3.01 0.55
CA GLY A 272 -31.31 -2.01 -0.41
C GLY A 272 -31.53 -0.64 0.23
N PRO A 273 -30.53 0.25 0.25
CA PRO A 273 -30.65 1.44 1.06
C PRO A 273 -31.81 2.28 0.53
N ALA A 274 -32.74 2.65 1.41
CA ALA A 274 -33.72 3.67 1.09
C ALA A 274 -32.96 4.93 0.66
N ALA A 275 -33.48 5.67 -0.33
CA ALA A 275 -32.83 6.89 -0.79
C ALA A 275 -32.44 7.76 0.43
N PRO A 276 -31.19 8.25 0.50
CA PRO A 276 -30.73 8.96 1.68
C PRO A 276 -31.59 10.20 1.86
N SER A 277 -32.05 10.42 3.10
CA SER A 277 -32.60 11.74 3.43
C SER A 277 -31.49 12.78 3.33
N PRO A 278 -31.79 14.03 2.93
CA PRO A 278 -30.80 15.09 2.93
C PRO A 278 -30.12 15.16 4.31
N PRO A 279 -28.79 15.04 4.40
CA PRO A 279 -28.13 15.03 5.68
C PRO A 279 -28.34 16.39 6.37
N ALA A 280 -28.79 16.32 7.61
CA ALA A 280 -29.11 17.47 8.45
C ALA A 280 -28.01 17.71 9.48
N GLY A 281 -27.75 18.98 9.79
CA GLY A 281 -26.74 19.38 10.75
C GLY A 281 -25.30 19.16 10.27
N SER A 282 -24.39 19.10 11.22
CA SER A 282 -22.96 18.85 10.97
C SER A 282 -22.42 17.97 12.09
N PRO A 283 -22.84 16.70 12.13
CA PRO A 283 -22.41 15.77 13.17
C PRO A 283 -20.90 15.53 13.06
N SER A 284 -20.27 15.33 14.20
CA SER A 284 -18.83 15.09 14.29
C SER A 284 -18.56 14.21 15.51
N VAL A 285 -17.64 13.26 15.38
CA VAL A 285 -17.14 12.49 16.52
C VAL A 285 -16.50 13.44 17.53
N GLN A 286 -17.00 13.42 18.77
CA GLN A 286 -16.46 14.24 19.87
C GLN A 286 -15.70 13.40 20.90
N LEU A 287 -15.68 12.07 20.74
CA LEU A 287 -15.01 11.18 21.67
C LEU A 287 -13.48 11.24 21.42
N PRO A 288 -12.67 11.72 22.38
CA PRO A 288 -11.24 11.88 22.15
C PRO A 288 -10.53 10.54 22.14
N GLU A 289 -9.56 10.41 21.25
CA GLU A 289 -8.56 9.33 21.31
C GLU A 289 -7.55 9.62 22.44
N SER A 290 -7.11 8.59 23.15
CA SER A 290 -5.98 8.63 24.07
C SER A 290 -4.71 8.09 23.40
N GLU A 291 -3.88 9.00 22.89
CA GLU A 291 -2.52 8.69 22.46
C GLU A 291 -1.59 8.50 23.68
N ARG A 292 -0.59 7.64 23.54
CA ARG A 292 0.46 7.38 24.55
C ARG A 292 1.60 8.38 24.45
N SER A 293 1.99 8.79 23.24
CA SER A 293 3.11 9.71 23.05
C SER A 293 2.89 11.01 23.82
N ARG A 294 3.94 11.49 24.51
CA ARG A 294 3.92 12.76 25.25
C ARG A 294 3.87 13.96 24.30
N ALA A 295 4.54 13.84 23.16
CA ALA A 295 4.52 14.83 22.10
C ALA A 295 4.39 14.16 20.74
N THR A 296 3.59 14.76 19.85
CA THR A 296 3.56 14.43 18.43
C THR A 296 4.35 15.47 17.66
N VAL A 297 5.10 15.05 16.64
CA VAL A 297 5.86 15.96 15.78
C VAL A 297 5.28 15.90 14.37
N ARG A 298 4.96 17.08 13.84
CA ARG A 298 4.57 17.27 12.44
C ARG A 298 5.81 17.66 11.64
N PHE A 299 5.95 17.07 10.46
CA PHE A 299 7.07 17.31 9.57
C PHE A 299 6.58 18.11 8.37
N SER A 300 7.22 19.25 8.08
CA SER A 300 6.73 20.22 7.09
C SER A 300 6.51 19.59 5.72
N GLN A 301 7.44 18.76 5.24
CA GLN A 301 7.29 18.08 3.95
C GLN A 301 6.08 17.14 3.89
N VAL A 302 5.68 16.54 5.02
CA VAL A 302 4.48 15.70 5.11
C VAL A 302 3.23 16.58 5.12
N THR A 303 3.21 17.61 5.95
CA THR A 303 2.06 18.50 6.05
C THR A 303 1.83 19.26 4.75
N GLU A 304 2.87 19.82 4.12
CA GLU A 304 2.77 20.54 2.85
C GLU A 304 2.28 19.66 1.70
N ALA A 305 2.81 18.43 1.59
CA ALA A 305 2.35 17.48 0.58
C ALA A 305 0.89 17.05 0.82
N HIS A 306 0.49 16.92 2.09
CA HIS A 306 -0.87 16.53 2.45
C HIS A 306 -1.88 17.69 2.30
N GLU A 307 -1.54 18.90 2.74
CA GLU A 307 -2.38 20.09 2.59
C GLU A 307 -2.68 20.38 1.11
N GLN A 308 -1.69 20.25 0.23
CA GLN A 308 -1.92 20.39 -1.20
C GLN A 308 -2.92 19.35 -1.75
N THR A 309 -2.98 18.15 -1.17
CA THR A 309 -3.97 17.14 -1.55
C THR A 309 -5.36 17.38 -0.96
N LEU A 310 -5.48 18.10 0.16
CA LEU A 310 -6.75 18.54 0.74
C LEU A 310 -7.39 19.66 -0.06
N ASP A 311 -6.57 20.60 -0.54
CA ASP A 311 -7.00 21.74 -1.38
C ASP A 311 -7.35 21.33 -2.81
N ALA A 312 -6.97 20.11 -3.22
CA ALA A 312 -7.24 19.59 -4.55
C ALA A 312 -8.73 19.22 -4.74
N PRO A 313 -9.30 19.40 -5.93
CA PRO A 313 -10.68 19.04 -6.20
C PRO A 313 -11.01 17.57 -5.90
N ALA A 314 -12.20 17.34 -5.34
CA ALA A 314 -12.78 16.02 -5.08
C ALA A 314 -13.33 15.31 -6.34
N VAL A 315 -12.93 15.73 -7.53
CA VAL A 315 -13.44 15.21 -8.80
C VAL A 315 -12.61 14.01 -9.23
N GLU A 316 -13.28 12.87 -9.42
CA GLU A 316 -12.64 11.67 -9.94
C GLU A 316 -12.16 11.88 -11.39
N PRO A 317 -10.88 11.61 -11.70
CA PRO A 317 -10.36 11.78 -13.05
C PRO A 317 -10.99 10.79 -14.03
N GLU A 318 -11.30 11.26 -15.24
CA GLU A 318 -11.76 10.39 -16.32
C GLU A 318 -10.67 9.34 -16.67
N PRO A 319 -11.03 8.07 -16.99
CA PRO A 319 -10.08 7.01 -17.29
C PRO A 319 -9.02 7.35 -18.35
N ARG A 320 -9.40 8.14 -19.38
CA ARG A 320 -8.48 8.58 -20.45
C ARG A 320 -7.29 9.41 -19.94
N ARG A 321 -7.41 10.06 -18.78
CA ARG A 321 -6.31 10.81 -18.15
C ARG A 321 -5.15 9.89 -17.76
N PHE A 322 -5.42 8.61 -17.53
CA PHE A 322 -4.40 7.63 -17.18
C PHE A 322 -3.67 7.04 -18.39
N GLU A 323 -4.26 7.08 -19.59
CA GLU A 323 -3.70 6.44 -20.80
C GLU A 323 -2.26 6.89 -21.12
N GLY A 324 -1.98 8.20 -21.02
CA GLY A 324 -0.65 8.76 -21.29
C GLY A 324 0.38 8.55 -20.17
N VAL A 325 -0.08 8.10 -19.00
CA VAL A 325 0.75 7.92 -17.79
C VAL A 325 0.80 6.46 -17.33
N ARG A 326 0.25 5.53 -18.14
CA ARG A 326 0.42 4.09 -17.93
C ARG A 326 1.92 3.74 -17.89
N GLY A 327 2.23 2.64 -17.20
CA GLY A 327 3.58 2.08 -17.17
C GLY A 327 4.08 1.86 -18.60
N PRO A 328 5.30 2.30 -18.96
CA PRO A 328 5.78 2.17 -20.32
C PRO A 328 6.03 0.70 -20.60
N VAL A 329 5.54 0.22 -21.74
CA VAL A 329 5.84 -1.13 -22.22
C VAL A 329 7.23 -1.09 -22.85
N PRO A 330 8.20 -1.90 -22.40
CA PRO A 330 9.48 -2.01 -23.07
C PRO A 330 9.27 -2.35 -24.54
N SER A 331 9.96 -1.67 -25.46
CA SER A 331 9.87 -1.99 -26.89
C SER A 331 10.34 -3.43 -27.14
N SER A 332 9.57 -4.18 -27.94
CA SER A 332 9.91 -5.55 -28.36
C SER A 332 11.24 -5.55 -29.12
N GLY A 333 12.13 -6.50 -28.82
CA GLY A 333 13.48 -6.56 -29.38
C GLY A 333 14.03 -7.98 -29.48
N ALA A 334 15.19 -8.13 -30.14
CA ALA A 334 15.81 -9.44 -30.43
C ALA A 334 16.36 -10.19 -29.20
N ASP A 335 16.48 -9.53 -28.03
CA ASP A 335 17.08 -10.04 -26.80
C ASP A 335 16.03 -10.34 -25.70
N GLU A 336 14.94 -11.03 -26.06
CA GLU A 336 13.91 -11.48 -25.12
C GLU A 336 14.18 -12.92 -24.65
N HIS A 337 14.23 -13.13 -23.33
CA HIS A 337 14.21 -14.46 -22.72
C HIS A 337 12.77 -14.81 -22.29
N ARG A 338 12.27 -15.98 -22.69
CA ARG A 338 10.93 -16.46 -22.30
C ARG A 338 11.03 -17.42 -21.12
N LEU A 339 10.42 -17.04 -20.01
CA LEU A 339 10.21 -17.92 -18.86
C LEU A 339 9.09 -18.92 -19.14
N PRO A 340 9.05 -20.05 -18.40
CA PRO A 340 7.91 -20.97 -18.42
C PRO A 340 6.60 -20.28 -18.07
N VAL A 341 5.49 -20.84 -18.55
CA VAL A 341 4.14 -20.35 -18.24
C VAL A 341 3.93 -20.34 -16.72
N PRO A 342 3.45 -19.22 -16.14
CA PRO A 342 3.10 -19.13 -14.73
C PRO A 342 2.21 -20.27 -14.27
N ARG A 343 2.47 -20.82 -13.08
CA ARG A 343 1.56 -21.82 -12.50
C ARG A 343 0.38 -21.12 -11.84
N PRO A 344 -0.82 -21.73 -11.82
CA PRO A 344 -1.96 -21.19 -11.09
C PRO A 344 -1.67 -21.07 -9.59
N LEU A 345 -2.13 -19.98 -8.97
CA LEU A 345 -2.03 -19.74 -7.53
C LEU A 345 -3.27 -20.27 -6.79
N ASP A 346 -3.49 -21.59 -6.82
CA ASP A 346 -4.67 -22.27 -6.25
C ASP A 346 -4.72 -22.27 -4.70
N THR A 347 -3.70 -21.72 -4.04
CA THR A 347 -3.71 -21.56 -2.58
C THR A 347 -4.86 -20.65 -2.18
N SER A 348 -5.61 -21.02 -1.14
CA SER A 348 -6.67 -20.15 -0.62
C SER A 348 -6.07 -18.81 -0.20
N LEU A 349 -6.79 -17.72 -0.45
CA LEU A 349 -6.24 -16.39 -0.21
C LEU A 349 -5.97 -16.17 1.30
N ILE A 350 -6.83 -16.70 2.16
CA ILE A 350 -6.61 -16.70 3.62
C ILE A 350 -5.33 -17.43 4.02
N THR A 351 -5.03 -18.58 3.42
CA THR A 351 -3.78 -19.30 3.70
C THR A 351 -2.59 -18.47 3.26
N ALA A 352 -2.64 -17.86 2.06
CA ALA A 352 -1.58 -16.97 1.60
C ALA A 352 -1.36 -15.78 2.56
N LEU A 353 -2.43 -15.14 3.07
CA LEU A 353 -2.35 -14.04 4.05
C LEU A 353 -1.73 -14.48 5.39
N ARG A 354 -2.09 -15.67 5.88
CA ARG A 354 -1.58 -16.23 7.14
C ARG A 354 -0.11 -16.66 7.04
N GLU A 355 0.31 -17.19 5.89
CA GLU A 355 1.70 -17.58 5.64
C GLU A 355 2.60 -16.39 5.30
N ARG A 356 2.03 -15.31 4.78
CA ARG A 356 2.75 -14.11 4.38
C ARG A 356 3.57 -13.54 5.54
N ARG A 357 4.87 -13.47 5.31
CA ARG A 357 5.85 -12.85 6.22
C ARG A 357 6.93 -12.15 5.43
N SER A 358 7.57 -11.18 6.06
CA SER A 358 8.79 -10.58 5.52
C SER A 358 10.00 -11.40 5.97
N SER A 359 10.88 -11.73 5.03
CA SER A 359 11.99 -12.64 5.25
C SER A 359 13.08 -12.06 6.15
N PHE A 360 13.36 -10.76 6.04
CA PHE A 360 14.42 -10.07 6.80
C PHE A 360 15.78 -10.81 6.76
N GLY A 361 16.27 -11.04 5.55
CA GLY A 361 17.63 -11.55 5.31
C GLY A 361 17.82 -13.05 5.56
N ARG A 362 16.74 -13.84 5.60
CA ARG A 362 16.80 -15.30 5.76
C ARG A 362 17.06 -16.06 4.46
N PHE A 363 17.26 -15.36 3.35
CA PHE A 363 17.53 -15.94 2.04
C PHE A 363 18.79 -16.81 2.01
N SER A 364 18.77 -17.80 1.11
CA SER A 364 19.90 -18.66 0.78
C SER A 364 20.01 -18.86 -0.71
N SER A 365 21.22 -18.69 -1.25
CA SER A 365 21.54 -19.04 -2.64
C SER A 365 21.85 -20.53 -2.86
N SER A 366 21.78 -21.36 -1.81
CA SER A 366 22.08 -22.80 -1.90
C SER A 366 21.10 -23.55 -2.80
N THR A 367 19.86 -23.07 -2.89
CA THR A 367 18.84 -23.54 -3.81
C THR A 367 18.53 -22.41 -4.77
N ARG A 368 18.69 -22.67 -6.07
CA ARG A 368 18.30 -21.72 -7.12
C ARG A 368 16.77 -21.70 -7.22
N MET A 369 16.22 -20.52 -7.50
CA MET A 369 14.80 -20.37 -7.80
C MET A 369 14.51 -20.97 -9.18
N GLU A 370 13.38 -21.64 -9.30
CA GLU A 370 12.92 -22.18 -10.58
C GLU A 370 12.38 -21.06 -11.49
N PRO A 371 12.63 -21.09 -12.81
CA PRO A 371 12.12 -20.08 -13.74
C PRO A 371 10.60 -19.89 -13.69
N GLN A 372 9.86 -20.99 -13.44
CA GLN A 372 8.40 -20.94 -13.31
C GLN A 372 7.95 -20.24 -12.02
N GLU A 373 8.74 -20.30 -10.94
CA GLU A 373 8.47 -19.54 -9.72
C GLU A 373 8.60 -18.04 -10.01
N LEU A 374 9.68 -17.64 -10.68
CA LEU A 374 9.88 -16.23 -11.08
C LEU A 374 8.75 -15.74 -11.98
N SER A 375 8.35 -16.50 -13.01
CA SER A 375 7.27 -16.08 -13.90
C SER A 375 5.92 -16.00 -13.18
N THR A 376 5.68 -16.87 -12.20
CA THR A 376 4.47 -16.82 -11.37
C THR A 376 4.44 -15.58 -10.48
N VAL A 377 5.56 -15.21 -9.86
CA VAL A 377 5.64 -13.98 -9.05
C VAL A 377 5.48 -12.73 -9.93
N LEU A 378 6.10 -12.69 -11.11
CA LEU A 378 5.96 -11.58 -12.06
C LEU A 378 4.52 -11.45 -12.57
N ALA A 379 3.85 -12.57 -12.87
CA ALA A 379 2.44 -12.56 -13.26
C ALA A 379 1.52 -12.03 -12.15
N ALA A 380 1.81 -12.34 -10.87
CA ALA A 380 1.07 -11.77 -9.75
C ALA A 380 1.31 -10.26 -9.59
N ALA A 381 2.54 -9.79 -9.83
CA ALA A 381 2.87 -8.37 -9.84
C ALA A 381 2.14 -7.62 -10.96
N ASP A 382 2.13 -8.19 -12.17
CA ASP A 382 1.46 -7.64 -13.34
C ASP A 382 -0.06 -7.53 -13.14
N ARG A 383 -0.69 -8.61 -12.69
CA ARG A 383 -2.14 -8.64 -12.38
C ARG A 383 -2.56 -7.67 -11.26
N ALA A 384 -1.63 -7.31 -10.39
CA ALA A 384 -1.87 -6.33 -9.33
C ALA A 384 -1.77 -4.87 -9.83
N THR A 385 -1.19 -4.66 -11.02
CA THR A 385 -1.09 -3.34 -11.65
C THR A 385 -2.50 -2.88 -12.03
N GLY A 386 -2.97 -1.78 -11.42
CA GLY A 386 -4.36 -1.33 -11.54
C GLY A 386 -5.38 -2.08 -10.68
N LEU A 387 -4.97 -2.95 -9.75
CA LEU A 387 -5.92 -3.67 -8.87
C LEU A 387 -6.77 -2.72 -8.00
N VAL A 388 -6.19 -1.59 -7.60
CA VAL A 388 -6.83 -0.59 -6.73
C VAL A 388 -7.92 0.19 -7.47
N ASN A 389 -7.65 0.68 -8.69
CA ASN A 389 -8.58 1.57 -9.43
C ASN A 389 -8.51 1.46 -10.97
N GLY A 390 -7.75 0.53 -11.53
CA GLY A 390 -7.60 0.31 -12.97
C GLY A 390 -6.60 1.22 -13.70
N SER A 391 -5.82 2.07 -12.99
CA SER A 391 -4.92 3.04 -13.65
C SER A 391 -3.75 2.40 -14.40
N GLY A 392 -3.05 1.44 -13.78
CA GLY A 392 -1.92 0.74 -14.38
C GLY A 392 -0.73 1.64 -14.70
N THR A 393 -0.23 2.37 -13.71
CA THR A 393 0.84 3.38 -13.82
C THR A 393 2.26 2.84 -13.54
N SER A 394 2.38 1.65 -12.97
CA SER A 394 3.64 0.99 -12.65
C SER A 394 4.00 -0.11 -13.64
N ARG A 395 5.29 -0.48 -13.67
CA ARG A 395 5.80 -1.71 -14.28
C ARG A 395 6.81 -2.38 -13.36
N THR A 396 7.22 -3.59 -13.72
CA THR A 396 8.22 -4.35 -12.97
C THR A 396 9.50 -4.53 -13.79
N ALA A 397 10.64 -4.31 -13.15
CA ALA A 397 11.94 -4.78 -13.62
C ALA A 397 12.48 -5.82 -12.63
N VAL A 398 13.47 -6.62 -13.04
CA VAL A 398 14.06 -7.65 -12.19
C VAL A 398 15.57 -7.73 -12.35
N PHE A 399 16.26 -7.71 -11.22
CA PHE A 399 17.66 -8.09 -11.12
C PHE A 399 17.74 -9.58 -10.74
N VAL A 400 18.44 -10.37 -11.54
CA VAL A 400 18.54 -11.82 -11.38
C VAL A 400 19.92 -12.20 -10.86
N ASN A 401 19.95 -12.97 -9.77
CA ASN A 401 21.18 -13.56 -9.21
C ASN A 401 21.19 -15.09 -9.37
N HIS A 402 20.22 -15.78 -8.75
CA HIS A 402 20.21 -17.24 -8.58
C HIS A 402 18.92 -17.89 -9.07
N VAL A 403 18.56 -17.64 -10.33
CA VAL A 403 17.45 -18.31 -11.03
C VAL A 403 18.05 -19.35 -11.97
N ALA A 404 17.53 -20.58 -11.99
CA ALA A 404 18.02 -21.60 -12.91
C ALA A 404 17.76 -21.18 -14.37
N ASP A 405 18.61 -21.61 -15.31
CA ASP A 405 18.47 -21.35 -16.76
C ASP A 405 18.28 -19.90 -17.22
N LEU A 406 18.52 -18.92 -16.34
CA LEU A 406 18.48 -17.49 -16.62
C LEU A 406 19.79 -16.84 -16.20
N ALA A 407 20.45 -16.16 -17.14
CA ALA A 407 21.72 -15.51 -16.86
C ALA A 407 21.57 -14.38 -15.82
N PRO A 408 22.51 -14.20 -14.88
CA PRO A 408 22.52 -13.04 -14.00
C PRO A 408 22.56 -11.74 -14.79
N GLY A 409 21.82 -10.74 -14.31
CA GLY A 409 21.68 -9.47 -15.01
C GLY A 409 20.46 -8.66 -14.58
N ALA A 410 20.22 -7.57 -15.29
CA ALA A 410 19.04 -6.73 -15.14
C ALA A 410 18.11 -6.91 -16.35
N TYR A 411 16.82 -7.05 -16.09
CA TYR A 411 15.80 -7.31 -17.10
C TYR A 411 14.56 -6.44 -16.87
N ASP A 412 13.96 -5.96 -17.95
CA ASP A 412 12.61 -5.43 -17.93
C ASP A 412 11.61 -6.56 -18.14
N HIS A 413 10.58 -6.64 -17.29
CA HIS A 413 9.48 -7.56 -17.52
C HIS A 413 8.51 -6.98 -18.55
N VAL A 414 8.07 -7.80 -19.49
CA VAL A 414 7.05 -7.43 -20.49
C VAL A 414 5.65 -7.81 -19.95
N PRO A 415 4.81 -6.83 -19.58
CA PRO A 415 3.48 -7.06 -19.01
C PRO A 415 2.60 -7.99 -19.84
N GLY A 416 1.77 -8.80 -19.21
CA GLY A 416 0.86 -9.76 -19.84
C GLY A 416 1.54 -10.94 -20.53
N THR A 417 2.87 -11.07 -20.42
CA THR A 417 3.64 -12.14 -21.06
C THR A 417 4.60 -12.81 -20.06
N SER A 418 5.26 -13.89 -20.47
CA SER A 418 6.36 -14.51 -19.71
C SER A 418 7.74 -14.07 -20.23
N ALA A 419 7.83 -12.93 -20.91
CA ALA A 419 9.08 -12.44 -21.49
C ALA A 419 9.81 -11.47 -20.55
N LEU A 420 11.13 -11.58 -20.55
CA LEU A 420 12.08 -10.68 -19.94
C LEU A 420 12.98 -10.09 -21.01
N ARG A 421 13.02 -8.77 -21.13
CA ARG A 421 13.95 -8.06 -22.02
C ARG A 421 15.22 -7.74 -21.26
N ARG A 422 16.36 -8.21 -21.75
CA ARG A 422 17.64 -7.96 -21.09
C ARG A 422 18.05 -6.50 -21.21
N VAL A 423 18.33 -5.86 -20.08
CA VAL A 423 18.84 -4.47 -19.98
C VAL A 423 20.35 -4.48 -19.83
N ARG A 424 20.87 -5.35 -18.95
CA ARG A 424 22.29 -5.53 -18.68
C ARG A 424 22.59 -6.99 -18.42
N GLU A 425 23.69 -7.48 -18.97
CA GLU A 425 24.24 -8.80 -18.68
C GLU A 425 25.33 -8.71 -17.58
N GLY A 426 25.39 -9.74 -16.74
CA GLY A 426 26.48 -9.95 -15.79
C GLY A 426 26.06 -9.88 -14.33
N PRO A 427 27.00 -10.09 -13.40
CA PRO A 427 26.72 -10.09 -11.97
C PRO A 427 26.14 -8.75 -11.49
N VAL A 428 25.07 -8.82 -10.70
CA VAL A 428 24.37 -7.66 -10.12
C VAL A 428 24.47 -7.58 -8.60
N ALA A 429 24.98 -8.63 -7.94
CA ALA A 429 25.05 -8.71 -6.48
C ALA A 429 25.80 -7.54 -5.83
N ASP A 430 26.99 -7.19 -6.32
CA ASP A 430 27.80 -6.08 -5.78
C ASP A 430 27.08 -4.74 -5.92
N PHE A 431 26.44 -4.51 -7.09
CA PHE A 431 25.61 -3.33 -7.33
C PHE A 431 24.44 -3.27 -6.34
N LEU A 432 23.68 -4.36 -6.22
CA LEU A 432 22.52 -4.45 -5.36
C LEU A 432 22.90 -4.17 -3.89
N GLN A 433 23.97 -4.80 -3.42
CA GLN A 433 24.42 -4.68 -2.03
C GLN A 433 25.00 -3.30 -1.72
N SER A 434 25.74 -2.69 -2.65
CA SER A 434 26.35 -1.36 -2.46
C SER A 434 25.31 -0.22 -2.47
N ASN A 435 24.18 -0.42 -3.16
CA ASN A 435 23.09 0.55 -3.26
C ASN A 435 21.94 0.27 -2.28
N TYR A 436 22.16 -0.61 -1.30
CA TYR A 436 21.22 -0.92 -0.23
C TYR A 436 21.79 -0.49 1.12
N PHE A 437 21.17 0.48 1.76
CA PHE A 437 21.73 1.13 2.96
C PHE A 437 21.15 0.60 4.28
N LEU A 438 20.36 -0.46 4.25
CA LEU A 438 19.92 -1.15 5.46
C LEU A 438 20.76 -2.41 5.68
N ASN A 439 20.83 -2.87 6.93
CA ASN A 439 21.68 -3.99 7.34
C ASN A 439 20.91 -5.31 7.55
N ASN A 440 19.66 -5.37 7.10
CA ASN A 440 18.73 -6.47 7.37
C ASN A 440 18.54 -7.45 6.21
N TYR A 441 19.24 -7.27 5.09
CA TYR A 441 19.28 -8.22 3.97
C TYR A 441 20.69 -8.34 3.40
N ASN A 442 21.05 -9.56 3.01
CA ASN A 442 22.17 -9.82 2.11
C ASN A 442 21.58 -10.06 0.70
N LEU A 443 21.76 -9.10 -0.21
CA LEU A 443 21.15 -9.15 -1.54
C LEU A 443 21.80 -10.17 -2.47
N GLU A 444 23.07 -10.53 -2.24
CA GLU A 444 23.76 -11.60 -2.97
C GLU A 444 23.05 -12.94 -2.77
N GLN A 445 22.44 -13.17 -1.59
CA GLN A 445 21.75 -14.41 -1.27
C GLN A 445 20.33 -14.49 -1.83
N CYS A 446 19.77 -13.38 -2.33
CA CYS A 446 18.44 -13.35 -2.92
C CYS A 446 18.49 -13.96 -4.32
N ALA A 447 17.47 -14.72 -4.72
CA ALA A 447 17.43 -15.29 -6.06
C ALA A 447 17.17 -14.21 -7.12
N ALA A 448 16.26 -13.28 -6.82
CA ALA A 448 15.99 -12.11 -7.62
C ALA A 448 15.57 -10.91 -6.77
N VAL A 449 15.73 -9.70 -7.31
CA VAL A 449 15.23 -8.44 -6.75
C VAL A 449 14.30 -7.80 -7.78
N LEU A 450 13.01 -7.91 -7.53
CA LEU A 450 11.99 -7.21 -8.32
C LEU A 450 12.02 -5.73 -7.94
N THR A 451 11.92 -4.87 -8.93
CA THR A 451 11.90 -3.43 -8.77
C THR A 451 10.59 -2.91 -9.36
N VAL A 452 9.73 -2.36 -8.50
CA VAL A 452 8.50 -1.70 -8.94
C VAL A 452 8.86 -0.27 -9.33
N VAL A 453 8.66 0.02 -10.62
CA VAL A 453 8.98 1.29 -11.25
C VAL A 453 7.66 2.01 -11.56
N ALA A 454 7.54 3.28 -11.21
CA ALA A 454 6.33 4.06 -11.44
C ALA A 454 6.65 5.47 -11.93
N ARG A 455 5.61 6.20 -12.38
CA ARG A 455 5.74 7.55 -12.96
C ARG A 455 5.07 8.64 -12.12
N PRO A 456 5.47 8.83 -10.84
CA PRO A 456 4.70 9.64 -9.89
C PRO A 456 4.44 11.07 -10.37
N THR A 457 5.43 11.76 -10.95
CA THR A 457 5.26 13.14 -11.45
C THR A 457 4.44 13.24 -12.73
N ALA A 458 4.44 12.19 -13.57
CA ALA A 458 3.54 12.14 -14.72
C ALA A 458 2.09 11.96 -14.25
N VAL A 459 1.86 11.08 -13.26
CA VAL A 459 0.55 10.84 -12.68
C VAL A 459 0.02 12.12 -11.99
N THR A 460 0.82 12.79 -11.17
CA THR A 460 0.40 14.06 -10.53
C THR A 460 0.09 15.14 -11.58
N SER A 461 0.85 15.22 -12.67
CA SER A 461 0.57 16.14 -13.77
C SER A 461 -0.75 15.83 -14.48
N ALA A 462 -1.13 14.56 -14.59
CA ALA A 462 -2.35 14.14 -15.30
C ALA A 462 -3.62 14.25 -14.46
N VAL A 463 -3.54 13.95 -13.15
CA VAL A 463 -4.72 13.82 -12.28
C VAL A 463 -4.65 14.63 -10.97
N GLY A 464 -3.66 15.51 -10.87
CA GLY A 464 -3.46 16.39 -9.72
C GLY A 464 -2.73 15.72 -8.54
N PRO A 465 -2.57 16.45 -7.42
CA PRO A 465 -1.76 16.05 -6.26
C PRO A 465 -2.11 14.67 -5.67
N ARG A 466 -3.41 14.30 -5.67
CA ARG A 466 -3.86 12.98 -5.19
C ARG A 466 -3.33 11.81 -6.03
N GLY A 467 -2.87 12.09 -7.25
CA GLY A 467 -2.18 11.14 -8.12
C GLY A 467 -0.95 10.49 -7.47
N TYR A 468 -0.26 11.19 -6.56
CA TYR A 468 0.86 10.61 -5.83
C TYR A 468 0.43 9.49 -4.87
N ARG A 469 -0.69 9.70 -4.17
CA ARG A 469 -1.29 8.68 -3.28
C ARG A 469 -1.68 7.45 -4.09
N LEU A 470 -2.29 7.67 -5.26
CA LEU A 470 -2.64 6.59 -6.18
C LEU A 470 -1.42 5.80 -6.65
N ALA A 471 -0.37 6.48 -7.15
CA ALA A 471 0.82 5.81 -7.66
C ALA A 471 1.49 4.95 -6.57
N ASN A 472 1.59 5.46 -5.34
CA ASN A 472 2.11 4.68 -4.22
C ASN A 472 1.16 3.55 -3.80
N ALA A 473 -0.15 3.78 -3.82
CA ALA A 473 -1.12 2.73 -3.52
C ALA A 473 -1.04 1.56 -4.52
N GLU A 474 -0.81 1.84 -5.80
CA GLU A 474 -0.57 0.80 -6.80
C GLU A 474 0.73 0.03 -6.52
N VAL A 475 1.84 0.72 -6.22
CA VAL A 475 3.11 0.09 -5.82
C VAL A 475 2.92 -0.80 -4.58
N GLY A 476 2.13 -0.35 -3.60
CA GLY A 476 1.78 -1.14 -2.42
C GLY A 476 0.96 -2.39 -2.75
N ALA A 477 -0.02 -2.29 -3.64
CA ALA A 477 -0.83 -3.43 -4.09
C ALA A 477 0.02 -4.48 -4.85
N VAL A 478 0.95 -4.03 -5.70
CA VAL A 478 1.94 -4.89 -6.36
C VAL A 478 2.82 -5.59 -5.34
N ALA A 479 3.37 -4.84 -4.38
CA ALA A 479 4.21 -5.42 -3.32
C ALA A 479 3.48 -6.49 -2.50
N GLN A 480 2.23 -6.21 -2.10
CA GLN A 480 1.42 -7.16 -1.36
C GLN A 480 1.11 -8.42 -2.19
N SER A 481 0.84 -8.29 -3.48
CA SER A 481 0.54 -9.43 -4.37
C SER A 481 1.77 -10.31 -4.59
N VAL A 482 2.96 -9.71 -4.73
CA VAL A 482 4.24 -10.44 -4.76
C VAL A 482 4.47 -11.20 -3.46
N TYR A 483 4.20 -10.57 -2.30
CA TYR A 483 4.27 -11.21 -1.00
C TYR A 483 3.36 -12.44 -0.89
N LEU A 484 2.11 -12.32 -1.36
CA LEU A 484 1.13 -13.41 -1.34
C LEU A 484 1.51 -14.55 -2.30
N ALA A 485 1.98 -14.20 -3.50
CA ALA A 485 2.48 -15.18 -4.46
C ALA A 485 3.68 -15.94 -3.89
N CYS A 486 4.66 -15.24 -3.30
CA CYS A 486 5.79 -15.89 -2.63
C CYS A 486 5.33 -16.82 -1.50
N ALA A 487 4.38 -16.39 -0.67
CA ALA A 487 3.82 -17.24 0.38
C ALA A 487 3.15 -18.51 -0.18
N ALA A 488 2.37 -18.40 -1.26
CA ALA A 488 1.73 -19.53 -1.94
C ALA A 488 2.74 -20.47 -2.64
N LEU A 489 3.91 -19.95 -3.02
CA LEU A 489 5.01 -20.71 -3.60
C LEU A 489 5.95 -21.33 -2.55
N GLY A 490 5.84 -20.93 -1.27
CA GLY A 490 6.79 -21.32 -0.22
C GLY A 490 8.12 -20.56 -0.29
N LEU A 491 8.15 -19.41 -0.95
CA LEU A 491 9.31 -18.53 -1.09
C LEU A 491 9.36 -17.47 0.01
N GLY A 492 10.57 -17.03 0.34
CA GLY A 492 10.77 -15.80 1.10
C GLY A 492 10.51 -14.57 0.23
N CYS A 493 10.01 -13.51 0.85
CA CYS A 493 9.87 -12.20 0.23
C CYS A 493 10.27 -11.10 1.23
N GLY A 494 10.89 -10.03 0.74
CA GLY A 494 11.27 -8.89 1.55
C GLY A 494 11.15 -7.59 0.76
N ALA A 495 10.29 -6.68 1.22
CA ALA A 495 10.17 -5.35 0.65
C ALA A 495 11.15 -4.38 1.32
N ALA A 496 11.76 -3.52 0.53
CA ALA A 496 12.52 -2.39 1.04
C ALA A 496 12.32 -1.13 0.20
N LEU A 497 12.32 -0.02 0.91
CA LEU A 497 12.35 1.32 0.33
C LEU A 497 13.72 1.98 0.53
N GLY A 498 14.63 1.32 1.27
CA GLY A 498 15.93 1.83 1.66
C GLY A 498 17.05 1.50 0.67
N PHE A 499 16.96 2.05 -0.55
CA PHE A 499 17.96 1.85 -1.61
C PHE A 499 18.19 3.16 -2.40
N ASP A 500 19.28 3.24 -3.16
CA ASP A 500 19.55 4.41 -4.02
C ASP A 500 18.73 4.34 -5.32
N ASN A 501 17.62 5.07 -5.36
CA ASN A 501 16.71 5.11 -6.51
C ASN A 501 17.40 5.63 -7.79
N VAL A 502 18.35 6.56 -7.67
CA VAL A 502 19.07 7.13 -8.82
C VAL A 502 19.99 6.07 -9.42
N SER A 503 20.76 5.35 -8.58
CA SER A 503 21.61 4.26 -9.06
C SER A 503 20.79 3.14 -9.72
N TYR A 504 19.65 2.77 -9.16
CA TYR A 504 18.75 1.78 -9.77
C TYR A 504 18.18 2.26 -11.11
N ARG A 505 17.84 3.55 -11.22
CA ARG A 505 17.35 4.15 -12.45
C ARG A 505 18.41 4.09 -13.56
N ASP A 506 19.64 4.45 -13.23
CA ASP A 506 20.79 4.41 -14.14
C ASP A 506 21.10 2.96 -14.58
N GLU A 507 21.11 2.04 -13.62
CA GLU A 507 21.40 0.62 -13.86
C GLU A 507 20.35 -0.05 -14.74
N LEU A 508 19.08 0.32 -14.58
CA LEU A 508 17.96 -0.11 -15.41
C LEU A 508 17.85 0.67 -16.73
N ARG A 509 18.75 1.62 -17.00
CA ARG A 509 18.78 2.45 -18.22
C ARG A 509 17.44 3.15 -18.50
N ILE A 510 16.80 3.67 -17.44
CA ILE A 510 15.51 4.35 -17.55
C ILE A 510 15.72 5.79 -18.04
N GLU A 511 15.35 6.02 -19.30
CA GLU A 511 15.50 7.33 -19.97
C GLU A 511 14.36 8.31 -19.65
N ASP A 512 13.15 7.83 -19.34
CA ASP A 512 12.03 8.70 -18.98
C ASP A 512 12.31 9.41 -17.65
N ARG A 513 12.31 10.74 -17.66
CA ARG A 513 12.53 11.59 -16.48
C ARG A 513 11.46 11.47 -15.40
N HIS A 514 10.27 11.01 -15.76
CA HIS A 514 9.16 10.86 -14.83
C HIS A 514 9.19 9.49 -14.14
N GLU A 515 10.01 8.57 -14.63
CA GLU A 515 9.99 7.18 -14.23
C GLU A 515 11.08 6.87 -13.20
N TRP A 516 10.65 6.28 -12.08
CA TRP A 516 11.51 6.05 -10.93
C TRP A 516 11.26 4.66 -10.32
N PRO A 517 12.33 3.90 -10.00
CA PRO A 517 12.25 2.79 -9.06
C PRO A 517 11.72 3.31 -7.73
N LEU A 518 10.60 2.79 -7.22
CA LEU A 518 10.02 3.26 -5.96
C LEU A 518 10.12 2.23 -4.83
N LEU A 519 10.11 0.94 -5.17
CA LEU A 519 10.15 -0.14 -4.19
C LEU A 519 10.90 -1.35 -4.75
N ILE A 520 11.73 -1.99 -3.93
CA ILE A 520 12.38 -3.26 -4.27
C ILE A 520 11.82 -4.41 -3.43
N LEU A 521 11.72 -5.59 -4.04
CA LEU A 521 11.22 -6.84 -3.48
C LEU A 521 12.25 -7.93 -3.71
N MET A 522 12.97 -8.28 -2.65
CA MET A 522 13.87 -9.41 -2.63
C MET A 522 13.04 -10.70 -2.55
N ILE A 523 13.31 -11.66 -3.42
CA ILE A 523 12.64 -12.98 -3.45
C ILE A 523 13.65 -14.12 -3.56
N GLY A 524 13.31 -15.28 -3.03
CA GLY A 524 14.15 -16.48 -3.06
C GLY A 524 13.82 -17.48 -1.96
N HIS A 525 14.49 -18.64 -1.97
CA HIS A 525 14.35 -19.62 -0.89
C HIS A 525 14.98 -19.12 0.41
N GLU A 526 14.33 -19.42 1.53
CA GLU A 526 14.88 -19.18 2.87
C GLU A 526 15.75 -20.35 3.32
N ARG A 527 16.71 -20.10 4.22
CA ARG A 527 17.52 -21.16 4.86
C ARG A 527 16.61 -22.16 5.58
N THR A 528 16.82 -23.45 5.35
CA THR A 528 16.13 -24.53 6.06
C THR A 528 16.71 -24.74 7.46
N GLY A 529 15.92 -25.32 8.38
CA GLY A 529 16.39 -25.73 9.70
C GLY A 529 16.61 -24.60 10.72
N GLN A 530 16.18 -23.37 10.45
CA GLN A 530 16.15 -22.33 11.47
C GLN A 530 14.97 -22.57 12.43
N PRO A 531 15.15 -22.40 13.76
CA PRO A 531 14.04 -22.49 14.70
C PRO A 531 13.07 -21.33 14.43
N GLU A 532 11.91 -21.66 13.86
CA GLU A 532 10.78 -20.73 13.73
C GLU A 532 9.85 -20.89 14.93
N PHE A 533 9.87 -19.93 15.85
CA PHE A 533 8.82 -19.77 16.84
C PHE A 533 7.72 -18.93 16.18
N VAL A 534 6.61 -19.56 15.79
CA VAL A 534 5.45 -18.86 15.24
C VAL A 534 4.25 -19.19 16.12
N TYR A 535 3.68 -18.16 16.74
CA TYR A 535 2.39 -18.29 17.43
C TYR A 535 1.32 -17.68 16.53
N ARG A 536 0.43 -18.54 16.02
CA ARG A 536 -0.71 -18.14 15.18
C ARG A 536 -1.99 -18.22 15.99
N ASN A 537 -2.89 -17.26 15.76
CA ASN A 537 -4.25 -17.38 16.23
C ASN A 537 -5.01 -18.20 15.17
N ASP A 538 -5.58 -19.35 15.57
CA ASP A 538 -6.36 -20.21 14.67
C ASP A 538 -7.66 -19.55 14.22
#